data_AF-A0A392UJZ5-F1
#
_entry.id   AF-A0A392UJZ5-F1
#
_cell.length_a   1.000
_cell.length_b   1.000
_cell.length_c   1.000
_cell.angle_alpha   90.00
_cell.angle_beta   90.00
_cell.angle_gamma   90.00
#
_symmetry.space_group_name_H-M   'P 1'
#
loop_
_entity.id
_entity.type
_entity.pdbx_description
1 polymer ?
#
loop_
_entity_poly.entity_id
_entity_poly.type
_entity_poly.pdbx_seq_one_letter_code
_entity_poly.pdbx_strand_id
1 'polypeptide(L)' 'MAQSMANMAAVVTAQTTAKNLRDLEKRDKALRNEESKGLIELRHHKPPQFRGDVSPEEADLW' A
#
# COMPACT_ATOMS: atom_id res chain seq x y z
N MET A 1 -4.16 -8.66 45.94
CA MET A 1 -3.54 -7.54 45.19
C MET A 1 -2.65 -8.03 44.04
N ALA A 2 -1.71 -8.96 44.25
CA ALA A 2 -0.85 -9.45 43.16
C ALA A 2 -1.63 -10.09 41.99
N GLN A 3 -2.61 -10.95 42.29
CA GLN A 3 -3.41 -11.64 41.27
C GLN A 3 -4.24 -10.67 40.40
N SER A 4 -4.82 -9.64 40.99
CA SER A 4 -5.62 -8.66 40.26
C SER A 4 -4.76 -7.81 39.32
N MET A 5 -3.54 -7.47 39.73
CA MET A 5 -2.57 -6.77 38.89
C MET A 5 -2.11 -7.64 37.72
N ALA A 6 -1.84 -8.92 37.97
CA ALA A 6 -1.48 -9.88 36.93
C ALA A 6 -2.60 -10.04 35.88
N ASN A 7 -3.85 -10.13 36.33
CA ASN A 7 -5.01 -10.21 35.43
C ASN A 7 -5.16 -8.93 34.59
N MET A 8 -4.99 -7.75 35.20
CA MET A 8 -5.06 -6.48 34.48
C MET A 8 -3.97 -6.37 33.42
N ALA A 9 -2.73 -6.74 33.75
CA ALA A 9 -1.62 -6.75 32.81
C ALA A 9 -1.87 -7.70 31.62
N ALA A 10 -2.43 -8.88 31.88
CA ALA A 10 -2.79 -9.84 30.84
C ALA A 10 -3.86 -9.28 29.89
N VAL A 11 -4.90 -8.63 30.42
CA VAL A 11 -5.97 -7.99 29.63
C VAL A 11 -5.42 -6.86 28.76
N VAL A 12 -4.59 -5.98 29.33
CA VAL A 12 -3.97 -4.86 28.59
C VAL A 12 -3.08 -5.39 27.47
N THR A 13 -2.32 -6.46 27.73
CA THR A 13 -1.45 -7.08 26.73
C THR A 13 -2.27 -7.70 25.60
N ALA A 14 -3.32 -8.46 25.92
CA ALA A 14 -4.21 -9.06 24.93
C ALA A 14 -4.90 -7.99 24.06
N GLN A 15 -5.38 -6.91 24.68
CA GLN A 15 -6.01 -5.79 23.98
C GLN A 15 -5.02 -5.09 23.04
N THR A 16 -3.78 -4.86 23.52
CA THR A 16 -2.73 -4.21 22.73
C THR A 16 -2.36 -5.06 21.51
N THR A 17 -2.18 -6.36 21.68
CA THR A 17 -1.91 -7.28 20.57
C THR A 17 -3.05 -7.32 19.56
N ALA A 18 -4.30 -7.38 20.04
CA ALA A 18 -5.48 -7.35 19.17
C ALA A 18 -5.59 -6.04 18.37
N LYS A 19 -5.29 -4.90 19.00
CA LYS A 19 -5.26 -3.60 18.32
C LYS A 19 -4.16 -3.56 17.26
N ASN A 20 -2.95 -4.01 17.59
CA ASN A 20 -1.83 -4.02 16.65
C ASN A 20 -2.13 -4.85 15.40
N LEU A 21 -2.75 -6.03 15.55
CA LEU A 21 -3.15 -6.87 14.42
C LEU A 21 -4.17 -6.16 13.53
N ARG A 22 -5.20 -5.53 14.12
CA ARG A 22 -6.20 -4.76 13.36
C ARG A 22 -5.59 -3.58 12.63
N ASP A 23 -4.66 -2.87 13.27
CA ASP A 23 -4.00 -1.70 12.66
C ASP A 23 -3.07 -2.11 11.52
N LEU A 24 -2.44 -3.29 11.59
CA LEU A 24 -1.67 -3.86 10.49
C LEU A 24 -2.57 -4.22 9.30
N GLU A 25 -3.69 -4.91 9.54
CA GLU A 25 -4.66 -5.26 8.50
C GLU A 25 -5.22 -4.02 7.79
N LYS A 26 -5.56 -2.97 8.56
CA LYS A 26 -6.01 -1.69 7.99
C LYS A 26 -4.95 -1.04 7.10
N ARG A 27 -3.69 -1.07 7.53
CA ARG A 27 -2.56 -0.53 6.75
C ARG A 27 -2.35 -1.31 5.45
N ASP A 28 -2.37 -2.64 5.51
CA ASP A 28 -2.25 -3.48 4.31
C ASP A 28 -3.39 -3.21 3.32
N LYS A 29 -4.64 -3.11 3.81
CA LYS A 29 -5.79 -2.77 2.98
C LYS A 29 -5.67 -1.38 2.36
N ALA A 30 -5.18 -0.39 3.10
CA ALA A 30 -4.97 0.96 2.59
C ALA A 30 -3.92 0.98 1.47
N LEU A 31 -2.81 0.27 1.65
CA LEU A 31 -1.75 0.16 0.63
C LEU A 31 -2.30 -0.48 -0.66
N ARG A 32 -2.99 -1.62 -0.55
CA ARG A 32 -3.60 -2.28 -1.71
C ARG A 32 -4.61 -1.40 -2.44
N ASN A 33 -5.41 -0.64 -1.69
CA ASN A 33 -6.36 0.29 -2.30
C ASN A 33 -5.64 1.41 -3.06
N GLU A 34 -4.53 1.94 -2.53
CA GLU A 34 -3.77 3.00 -3.20
C GLU A 34 -3.08 2.49 -4.47
N GLU A 35 -2.49 1.29 -4.43
CA GLU A 35 -1.95 0.61 -5.62
C GLU A 35 -3.03 0.40 -6.68
N SER A 36 -4.22 -0.05 -6.27
CA SER A 36 -5.35 -0.25 -7.18
C SER A 36 -5.81 1.04 -7.83
N LYS A 37 -5.85 2.17 -7.11
CA LYS A 37 -6.19 3.48 -7.68
C LYS A 37 -5.21 3.90 -8.77
N GLY A 38 -3.90 3.75 -8.55
CA GLY A 38 -2.89 4.07 -9.56
C GLY A 38 -3.04 3.25 -10.84
N LEU A 39 -3.38 1.95 -10.71
CA LEU A 39 -3.66 1.10 -11.87
C LEU A 39 -4.94 1.48 -12.61
N ILE A 40 -5.97 1.89 -11.88
CA ILE A 40 -7.22 2.39 -12.47
C ILE A 40 -6.94 3.69 -13.23
N GLU A 41 -6.20 4.62 -12.63
CA GLU A 41 -5.82 5.89 -13.25
C GLU A 41 -4.99 5.65 -14.53
N LEU A 42 -3.99 4.78 -14.49
CA LEU A 42 -3.21 4.38 -15.66
C LEU A 42 -4.10 3.83 -16.79
N ARG A 43 -5.13 3.05 -16.46
CA ARG A 43 -6.09 2.51 -17.44
C ARG A 43 -6.95 3.61 -18.08
N HIS A 44 -7.25 4.67 -17.34
CA HIS A 44 -8.03 5.80 -17.86
C HIS A 44 -7.18 6.81 -18.63
N HIS A 45 -5.87 6.80 -18.46
CA HIS A 45 -4.97 7.59 -19.28
C HIS A 45 -4.81 6.99 -20.68
N LYS A 46 -4.96 7.84 -21.71
CA LYS A 46 -4.56 7.47 -23.06
C LYS A 46 -3.03 7.40 -23.10
N PRO A 47 -2.43 6.27 -23.55
CA PRO A 47 -0.99 6.19 -23.68
C PRO A 47 -0.50 7.23 -24.71
N PRO A 48 0.72 7.76 -24.54
CA PRO A 48 1.31 8.66 -25.51
C PRO A 48 1.39 7.97 -26.88
N GLN A 49 0.97 8.70 -27.92
CA GLN A 49 1.05 8.20 -29.28
C GLN A 49 2.50 8.34 -29.76
N PHE A 50 3.09 7.24 -30.20
CA PHE A 50 4.36 7.27 -30.91
C PHE A 50 4.13 7.94 -32.27
N ARG A 51 4.74 9.12 -32.48
CA ARG A 51 4.55 9.90 -33.71
C ARG A 51 5.48 9.48 -34.85
N GLY A 52 6.48 8.64 -34.59
CA GLY A 52 7.37 8.12 -35.65
C GLY A 52 8.18 9.19 -36.39
N ASP A 53 8.14 10.45 -35.96
CA ASP A 53 8.81 11.58 -36.62
C ASP A 53 10.33 11.58 -36.43
N VAL A 54 10.89 10.58 -35.75
CA VAL A 54 12.34 10.44 -35.58
C VAL A 54 12.87 9.64 -36.77
N SER A 55 13.70 10.27 -37.59
CA SER A 55 14.45 9.57 -38.64
C SER A 55 15.16 8.36 -38.04
N PRO A 56 15.21 7.19 -38.72
CA PRO A 56 16.02 6.05 -38.27
C PRO A 56 17.46 6.44 -37.90
N GLU A 57 17.99 7.51 -38.48
CA GLU A 57 19.33 8.05 -38.22
C GLU A 57 19.43 8.82 -36.89
N GLU A 58 18.34 9.44 -36.43
CA GLU A 58 18.29 10.15 -35.13
C GLU A 58 18.04 9.18 -33.96
N ALA A 59 17.41 8.03 -34.23
CA ALA A 59 17.15 6.99 -33.23
C ALA A 59 18.40 6.19 -32.83
N ASP A 60 19.43 6.17 -33.69
CA ASP A 60 20.72 5.48 -33.45
C ASP A 60 21.68 6.29 -32.54
N LEU A 61 21.28 7.50 -32.14
CA LEU A 61 22.09 8.43 -31.32
C LEU A 61 21.79 8.35 -29.80
N TRP A 62 21.00 7.36 -29.35
CA TRP A 62 20.65 7.15 -27.93
C TRP A 62 21.45 6.03 -27.28
#